data_AF-A0A8H7D0G1-F1
#
_entry.id   AF-A0A8H7D0G1-F1
#
_cell.length_a   1.000
_cell.length_b   1.000
_cell.length_c   1.000
_cell.angle_alpha   90.00
_cell.angle_beta   90.00
_cell.angle_gamma   90.00
#
_symmetry.space_group_name_H-M   'P 1'
#
loop_
_entity.id
_entity.type
_entity.pdbx_description
1 polymer ?
#
loop_
_entity_poly.entity_id
_entity_poly.type
_entity_poly.pdbx_seq_one_letter_code
_entity_poly.pdbx_strand_id
1 'polypeptide(L)'
;MAMDSPSAPPLDGDIVDRILTFCPTFATLQSAILVSKAFHSVFQSHPKSITRAVAYNVVGPALPQALRFARYPYYDEDGYRRPSVEAVDLDPATMAAACPEEHGAIVITAKDADKLEGNSKVMDALENIYSLTQKDRTSSTSVLTPEESWRFRRAAYRIMLYCNIFPGTRYSLDELADLRKAEVKKIQRQRTAVLNKYPTDELLQMYAVACFMRGVLEAIDKKTADEEEINILLATGPEGVVHAWESRSYEAVDDELYWLGVESDTRNVLYIGYFDVPFTNVWTARKVKPPKDGEPATKYILDTIVGADDTCSQCDAPGGLELLTEANWHRLNVEPTKFLKGQLKKSPTVTASFSAATKHLHKSDELGPWIAEVFDAKQTPGAWDGWERDMSYCERCLTKFLEDQVWVWYLDYRVQKGWVPPENCRSGYNCKTIVRSRSHVFEKNHLCAPTTKAK
;
A
#
# COMPACT_ATOMS: atom_id res chain seq x y z
N MET A 1 9.70 58.83 -8.63
CA MET A 1 10.00 57.92 -7.50
C MET A 1 10.39 56.59 -8.10
N ALA A 2 11.69 56.34 -8.25
CA ALA A 2 12.17 55.02 -8.62
C ALA A 2 11.85 54.09 -7.44
N MET A 3 11.01 53.08 -7.66
CA MET A 3 10.88 52.00 -6.70
C MET A 3 12.23 51.29 -6.69
N ASP A 4 12.98 51.43 -5.60
CA ASP A 4 14.15 50.61 -5.34
C ASP A 4 13.73 49.17 -5.57
N SER A 5 14.35 48.53 -6.56
CA SER A 5 14.17 47.11 -6.80
C SER A 5 14.43 46.39 -5.49
N PRO A 6 13.55 45.48 -5.04
CA PRO A 6 13.71 44.81 -3.75
C PRO A 6 15.11 44.22 -3.69
N SER A 7 15.95 44.83 -2.86
CA SER A 7 17.32 44.42 -2.67
C SER A 7 17.27 42.99 -2.15
N ALA A 8 18.05 42.12 -2.77
CA ALA A 8 18.18 40.75 -2.30
C ALA A 8 18.47 40.75 -0.79
N PRO A 9 17.94 39.80 -0.01
CA PRO A 9 18.30 39.67 1.39
C PRO A 9 19.84 39.61 1.48
N PRO A 10 20.47 40.32 2.45
CA PRO A 10 21.93 40.41 2.57
C PRO A 10 22.51 39.11 3.14
N LEU A 11 22.25 38.00 2.46
CA LEU A 11 22.73 36.68 2.80
C LEU A 11 23.96 36.37 1.96
N ASP A 12 24.95 35.79 2.62
CA ASP A 12 26.12 35.23 1.96
C ASP A 12 25.70 34.10 0.99
N GLY A 13 26.43 33.95 -0.11
CA GLY A 13 26.17 32.93 -1.12
C GLY A 13 26.17 31.51 -0.54
N ASP A 14 27.02 31.23 0.45
CA ASP A 14 27.12 29.92 1.10
C ASP A 14 25.86 29.61 1.94
N ILE A 15 25.27 30.63 2.56
CA ILE A 15 24.00 30.49 3.30
C ILE A 15 22.86 30.19 2.34
N VAL A 16 22.82 30.90 1.20
CA VAL A 16 21.81 30.66 0.16
C VAL A 16 21.97 29.26 -0.44
N ASP A 17 23.19 28.81 -0.73
CA ASP A 17 23.47 27.45 -1.20
C ASP A 17 22.91 26.43 -0.21
N ARG A 18 23.22 26.59 1.07
CA ARG A 18 22.73 25.72 2.14
C ARG A 18 21.20 25.70 2.22
N ILE A 19 20.53 26.85 2.13
CA ILE A 19 19.06 26.93 2.10
C ILE A 19 18.50 26.14 0.92
N LEU A 20 19.06 26.32 -0.28
CA LEU A 20 18.61 25.61 -1.48
C LEU A 20 18.82 24.09 -1.38
N THR A 21 19.91 23.64 -0.72
CA THR A 21 20.13 22.20 -0.48
C THR A 21 19.13 21.54 0.47
N PHE A 22 18.41 22.33 1.28
CA PHE A 22 17.37 21.87 2.19
C PHE A 22 15.95 21.96 1.62
N CYS A 23 15.78 22.35 0.36
CA CYS A 23 14.48 22.29 -0.27
C CYS A 23 13.96 20.83 -0.26
N PRO A 24 12.74 20.57 0.23
CA PRO A 24 12.21 19.21 0.39
C PRO A 24 11.86 18.54 -0.95
N THR A 25 11.52 19.34 -1.97
CA THR A 25 11.10 18.88 -3.30
C THR A 25 11.70 19.75 -4.40
N PHE A 26 11.68 19.27 -5.65
CA PHE A 26 12.14 20.05 -6.80
C PHE A 26 11.19 21.22 -7.08
N ALA A 27 9.89 21.06 -6.84
CA ALA A 27 8.92 22.15 -6.93
C ALA A 27 9.22 23.30 -5.93
N THR A 28 9.64 22.97 -4.69
CA THR A 28 10.07 23.98 -3.72
C THR A 28 11.36 24.65 -4.15
N LEU A 29 12.33 23.90 -4.68
CA LEU A 29 13.56 24.46 -5.25
C LEU A 29 13.25 25.43 -6.40
N GLN A 30 12.41 25.02 -7.35
CA GLN A 30 12.01 25.85 -8.49
C GLN A 30 11.32 27.14 -8.04
N SER A 31 10.43 27.04 -7.05
CA SER A 31 9.78 28.22 -6.45
C SER A 31 10.82 29.15 -5.82
N ALA A 32 11.77 28.61 -5.06
CA ALA A 32 12.81 29.38 -4.38
C ALA A 32 13.71 30.14 -5.37
N ILE A 33 14.14 29.51 -6.46
CA ILE A 33 14.99 30.17 -7.48
C ILE A 33 14.22 31.22 -8.30
N LEU A 34 12.91 31.07 -8.49
CA LEU A 34 12.10 32.03 -9.25
C LEU A 34 11.75 33.29 -8.43
N VAL A 35 11.75 33.20 -7.11
CA VAL A 35 11.39 34.32 -6.22
C VAL A 35 12.53 35.33 -6.05
N SER A 36 13.80 34.94 -6.17
CA SER A 36 14.95 35.81 -5.89
C SER A 36 16.10 35.64 -6.89
N LYS A 37 16.59 36.78 -7.44
CA LYS A 37 17.78 36.79 -8.30
C LYS A 37 19.04 36.27 -7.59
N ALA A 38 19.16 36.49 -6.28
CA ALA A 38 20.29 35.97 -5.51
C ALA A 38 20.25 34.44 -5.42
N PHE A 39 19.05 33.87 -5.18
CA PHE A 39 18.86 32.42 -5.14
C PHE A 39 19.11 31.80 -6.52
N HIS A 40 18.58 32.41 -7.57
CA HIS A 40 18.88 32.00 -8.94
C HIS A 40 20.39 32.05 -9.26
N SER A 41 21.10 33.11 -8.86
CA SER A 41 22.54 33.26 -9.11
C SER A 41 23.38 32.18 -8.42
N VAL A 42 23.05 31.85 -7.17
CA VAL A 42 23.73 30.77 -6.43
C VAL A 42 23.39 29.42 -7.05
N PHE A 43 22.13 29.19 -7.42
CA PHE A 43 21.74 27.98 -8.14
C PHE A 43 22.49 27.81 -9.45
N GLN A 44 22.64 28.87 -10.25
CA GLN A 44 23.42 28.83 -11.50
C GLN A 44 24.90 28.49 -11.26
N SER A 45 25.42 28.87 -10.09
CA SER A 45 26.81 28.57 -9.71
C SER A 45 26.98 27.10 -9.29
N HIS A 46 26.01 26.52 -8.57
CA HIS A 46 26.10 25.16 -8.02
C HIS A 46 24.92 24.23 -8.36
N PRO A 47 24.45 24.15 -9.62
CA PRO A 47 23.19 23.48 -9.94
C PRO A 47 23.26 21.98 -9.62
N LYS A 48 24.40 21.33 -9.90
CA LYS A 48 24.58 19.89 -9.67
C LYS A 48 24.53 19.52 -8.19
N SER A 49 25.16 20.31 -7.32
CA SER A 49 25.20 20.05 -5.87
C SER A 49 23.81 20.23 -5.26
N ILE A 50 23.15 21.34 -5.58
CA ILE A 50 21.81 21.68 -5.08
C ILE A 50 20.78 20.67 -5.57
N THR A 51 20.71 20.39 -6.87
CA THR A 51 19.75 19.42 -7.43
C THR A 51 19.96 18.01 -6.85
N ARG A 52 21.22 17.59 -6.64
CA ARG A 52 21.51 16.31 -5.99
C ARG A 52 21.04 16.29 -4.53
N ALA A 53 21.27 17.36 -3.77
CA ALA A 53 20.83 17.45 -2.39
C ALA A 53 19.30 17.40 -2.29
N VAL A 54 18.58 18.12 -3.16
CA VAL A 54 17.12 18.05 -3.24
C VAL A 54 16.65 16.65 -3.63
N ALA A 55 17.30 16.00 -4.61
CA ALA A 55 16.99 14.61 -4.95
C ALA A 55 17.17 13.67 -3.74
N TYR A 56 18.23 13.87 -2.96
CA TYR A 56 18.46 13.11 -1.72
C TYR A 56 17.37 13.39 -0.67
N ASN A 57 16.85 14.62 -0.57
CA ASN A 57 15.73 14.91 0.33
C ASN A 57 14.43 14.21 -0.11
N VAL A 58 14.23 14.03 -1.42
CA VAL A 58 13.04 13.38 -1.99
C VAL A 58 13.04 11.86 -1.81
N VAL A 59 14.15 11.18 -2.14
CA VAL A 59 14.21 9.70 -2.13
C VAL A 59 15.13 9.11 -1.05
N GLY A 60 15.80 9.96 -0.27
CA GLY A 60 16.70 9.56 0.81
C GLY A 60 18.02 8.95 0.33
N PRO A 61 18.69 8.16 1.19
CA PRO A 61 19.96 7.50 0.89
C PRO A 61 19.89 6.45 -0.24
N ALA A 62 18.68 6.06 -0.66
CA ALA A 62 18.46 5.15 -1.79
C ALA A 62 18.51 5.86 -3.17
N LEU A 63 18.97 7.12 -3.23
CA LEU A 63 19.09 7.90 -4.46
C LEU A 63 19.76 7.18 -5.64
N PRO A 64 20.87 6.43 -5.47
CA PRO A 64 21.48 5.68 -6.58
C PRO A 64 20.51 4.66 -7.21
N GLN A 65 19.74 3.95 -6.39
CA GLN A 65 18.77 2.96 -6.85
C GLN A 65 17.54 3.62 -7.47
N ALA A 66 17.06 4.70 -6.87
CA ALA A 66 15.94 5.48 -7.39
C ALA A 66 16.27 6.11 -8.76
N LEU A 67 17.47 6.68 -8.93
CA LEU A 67 17.93 7.24 -10.20
C LEU A 67 18.09 6.15 -11.26
N ARG A 68 18.66 5.00 -10.89
CA ARG A 68 18.76 3.84 -11.78
C ARG A 68 17.39 3.41 -12.30
N PHE A 69 16.40 3.36 -11.41
CA PHE A 69 15.02 3.07 -11.78
C PHE A 69 14.41 4.16 -12.67
N ALA A 70 14.56 5.44 -12.31
CA ALA A 70 14.03 6.57 -13.08
C ALA A 70 14.62 6.64 -14.50
N ARG A 71 15.89 6.25 -14.67
CA ARG A 71 16.59 6.26 -15.96
C ARG A 71 16.39 5.01 -16.80
N TYR A 72 15.94 3.91 -16.19
CA TYR A 72 15.65 2.71 -16.93
C TYR A 72 14.65 3.05 -18.06
N PRO A 73 14.93 2.65 -19.32
CA PRO A 73 14.23 3.17 -20.49
C PRO A 73 12.75 2.80 -20.41
N TYR A 74 11.92 3.78 -20.09
CA TYR A 74 10.50 3.53 -19.85
C TYR A 74 9.62 3.77 -21.08
N TYR A 75 9.87 4.80 -21.88
CA TYR A 75 9.07 5.10 -23.07
C TYR A 75 9.89 5.95 -24.05
N ASP A 76 9.65 5.81 -25.35
CA ASP A 76 10.06 6.84 -26.32
C ASP A 76 9.21 8.11 -26.10
N GLU A 77 9.68 9.24 -26.64
CA GLU A 77 9.00 10.55 -26.51
C GLU A 77 7.54 10.53 -27.01
N ASP A 78 7.19 9.54 -27.84
CA ASP A 78 5.85 9.37 -28.43
C ASP A 78 4.85 8.63 -27.53
N GLY A 79 5.20 8.31 -26.27
CA GLY A 79 4.29 7.63 -25.33
C GLY A 79 4.01 6.17 -25.65
N TYR A 80 4.50 5.65 -26.78
CA TYR A 80 4.54 4.23 -27.04
C TYR A 80 5.64 3.59 -26.20
N ARG A 81 5.29 2.50 -25.49
CA ARG A 81 6.28 1.62 -24.85
C ARG A 81 7.26 1.29 -25.95
N ARG A 82 8.55 1.64 -25.80
CA ARG A 82 9.58 1.12 -26.70
C ARG A 82 9.27 -0.37 -26.85
N PRO A 83 9.22 -0.93 -28.08
CA PRO A 83 9.20 -2.37 -28.23
C PRO A 83 10.34 -2.85 -27.34
N SER A 84 9.98 -3.49 -26.22
CA SER A 84 10.87 -3.77 -25.09
C SER A 84 12.17 -4.23 -25.72
N VAL A 85 13.27 -3.45 -25.59
CA VAL A 85 14.55 -3.63 -26.31
C VAL A 85 14.50 -4.95 -27.05
N GLU A 86 14.13 -4.94 -28.35
CA GLU A 86 13.77 -6.15 -29.11
C GLU A 86 14.57 -7.29 -28.53
N ALA A 87 13.88 -8.31 -27.98
CA ALA A 87 14.43 -9.30 -27.05
C ALA A 87 15.53 -10.20 -27.65
N VAL A 88 16.23 -9.72 -28.68
CA VAL A 88 17.60 -10.00 -29.06
C VAL A 88 18.47 -9.88 -27.81
N ASP A 89 18.63 -11.04 -27.16
CA ASP A 89 19.73 -11.34 -26.25
C ASP A 89 20.06 -10.23 -25.25
N LEU A 90 19.10 -9.93 -24.38
CA LEU A 90 19.40 -9.35 -23.06
C LEU A 90 20.22 -10.39 -22.28
N ASP A 91 21.48 -10.53 -22.65
CA ASP A 91 22.50 -11.16 -21.84
C ASP A 91 22.47 -10.44 -20.48
N PRO A 92 22.41 -11.19 -19.37
CA PRO A 92 22.45 -10.63 -18.02
C PRO A 92 23.63 -9.67 -17.74
N ALA A 93 24.75 -9.80 -18.48
CA ALA A 93 25.84 -8.84 -18.41
C ALA A 93 25.51 -7.52 -19.13
N THR A 94 24.91 -7.55 -20.32
CA THR A 94 24.35 -6.37 -20.99
C THR A 94 23.33 -5.63 -20.12
N MET A 95 22.43 -6.35 -19.45
CA MET A 95 21.45 -5.76 -18.53
C MET A 95 22.09 -5.05 -17.32
N ALA A 96 23.11 -5.68 -16.73
CA ALA A 96 23.84 -5.10 -15.61
C ALA A 96 24.68 -3.88 -16.02
N ALA A 97 25.23 -3.89 -17.24
CA ALA A 97 26.02 -2.80 -17.78
C ALA A 97 25.18 -1.61 -18.28
N ALA A 98 23.94 -1.86 -18.75
CA ALA A 98 23.08 -0.83 -19.34
C ALA A 98 22.54 0.20 -18.33
N CYS A 99 22.50 -0.13 -17.04
CA CYS A 99 22.07 0.77 -15.97
C CYS A 99 22.79 0.39 -14.66
N PRO A 100 24.06 0.78 -14.45
CA PRO A 100 24.73 0.57 -13.17
C PRO A 100 24.14 1.50 -12.08
N GLU A 101 24.28 1.11 -10.81
CA GLU A 101 24.05 2.04 -9.69
C GLU A 101 25.21 3.04 -9.66
N GLU A 102 24.97 4.24 -10.17
CA GLU A 102 26.00 5.27 -10.23
C GLU A 102 26.23 5.88 -8.85
N HIS A 103 27.48 5.81 -8.36
CA HIS A 103 27.91 6.46 -7.13
C HIS A 103 28.86 7.60 -7.50
N GLY A 104 28.39 8.85 -7.47
CA GLY A 104 29.24 10.00 -7.79
C GLY A 104 28.45 11.20 -8.32
N ALA A 105 29.13 12.22 -8.84
CA ALA A 105 28.52 13.45 -9.35
C ALA A 105 27.68 13.19 -10.60
N ILE A 106 26.39 12.91 -10.40
CA ILE A 106 25.42 12.63 -11.46
C ILE A 106 24.68 13.92 -11.81
N VAL A 107 24.53 14.19 -13.11
CA VAL A 107 23.66 15.27 -13.60
C VAL A 107 22.23 14.77 -13.56
N ILE A 108 21.38 15.36 -12.73
CA ILE A 108 19.95 15.03 -12.63
C ILE A 108 19.20 15.95 -13.58
N THR A 109 18.52 15.38 -14.57
CA THR A 109 17.70 16.12 -15.54
C THR A 109 16.33 16.48 -14.95
N ALA A 110 15.58 17.40 -15.59
CA ALA A 110 14.20 17.66 -15.19
C ALA A 110 13.32 16.39 -15.26
N LYS A 111 13.51 15.56 -16.30
CA LYS A 111 12.84 14.26 -16.43
C LYS A 111 13.21 13.28 -15.31
N ASP A 112 14.47 13.29 -14.86
CA ASP A 112 14.88 12.50 -13.69
C ASP A 112 14.15 13.01 -12.44
N ALA A 113 14.10 14.32 -12.23
CA ALA A 113 13.44 14.95 -11.08
C ALA A 113 11.95 14.60 -11.01
N ASP A 114 11.21 14.77 -12.11
CA ASP A 114 9.77 14.43 -12.18
C ASP A 114 9.51 12.96 -11.83
N LYS A 115 10.33 12.06 -12.38
CA LYS A 115 10.23 10.62 -12.08
C LYS A 115 10.59 10.30 -10.64
N LEU A 116 11.62 10.93 -10.08
CA LEU A 116 12.00 10.73 -8.69
C LEU A 116 10.86 11.15 -7.74
N GLU A 117 10.18 12.28 -8.01
CA GLU A 117 9.01 12.70 -7.23
C GLU A 117 7.81 11.77 -7.38
N GLY A 118 7.55 11.27 -8.59
CA GLY A 118 6.49 10.26 -8.79
C GLY A 118 6.79 8.98 -8.02
N ASN A 119 8.01 8.47 -8.16
CA ASN A 119 8.44 7.23 -7.54
C ASN A 119 8.59 7.35 -6.01
N SER A 120 8.91 8.53 -5.48
CA SER A 120 9.00 8.74 -4.03
C SER A 120 7.64 8.61 -3.37
N LYS A 121 6.56 9.09 -4.00
CA LYS A 121 5.19 8.95 -3.47
C LYS A 121 4.78 7.48 -3.33
N VAL A 122 5.04 6.68 -4.36
CA VAL A 122 4.81 5.22 -4.32
C VAL A 122 5.62 4.58 -3.19
N MET A 123 6.89 4.99 -3.05
CA MET A 123 7.78 4.45 -2.02
C MET A 123 7.35 4.85 -0.61
N ASP A 124 6.93 6.09 -0.39
CA ASP A 124 6.42 6.57 0.89
C ASP A 124 5.15 5.81 1.28
N ALA A 125 4.22 5.61 0.35
CA ALA A 125 3.01 4.81 0.58
C ALA A 125 3.36 3.35 0.91
N LEU A 126 4.24 2.72 0.14
CA LEU A 126 4.67 1.36 0.37
C LEU A 126 5.37 1.20 1.74
N GLU A 127 6.22 2.15 2.12
CA GLU A 127 6.91 2.15 3.42
C GLU A 127 5.95 2.37 4.59
N ASN A 128 4.93 3.23 4.43
CA ASN A 128 3.87 3.40 5.42
C ASN A 128 3.12 2.08 5.64
N ILE A 129 2.76 1.36 4.57
CA ILE A 129 2.11 0.04 4.65
C ILE A 129 3.05 -0.97 5.32
N TYR A 130 4.34 -0.98 4.96
CA TYR A 130 5.33 -1.86 5.56
C TYR A 130 5.47 -1.60 7.05
N SER A 131 5.65 -0.34 7.44
CA SER A 131 5.77 0.06 8.83
C SER A 131 4.51 -0.33 9.62
N LEU A 132 3.33 0.00 9.10
CA LEU A 132 2.05 -0.31 9.74
C LEU A 132 1.85 -1.81 9.99
N THR A 133 2.29 -2.65 9.05
CA THR A 133 2.01 -4.10 9.07
C THR A 133 3.14 -4.93 9.68
N GLN A 134 4.38 -4.45 9.64
CA GLN A 134 5.58 -5.22 10.02
C GLN A 134 6.37 -4.59 11.17
N LYS A 135 6.26 -3.28 11.42
CA LYS A 135 7.05 -2.55 12.43
C LYS A 135 6.23 -2.13 13.63
N ASP A 136 5.21 -1.32 13.39
CA ASP A 136 4.40 -0.67 14.41
C ASP A 136 3.00 -0.42 13.85
N ARG A 137 2.03 -1.15 14.40
CA ARG A 137 0.61 -1.06 14.00
C ARG A 137 -0.11 0.19 14.50
N THR A 138 0.51 1.01 15.35
CA THR A 138 -0.10 2.18 15.97
C THR A 138 0.08 3.46 15.17
N SER A 139 0.94 3.44 14.15
CA SER A 139 1.23 4.59 13.29
C SER A 139 0.85 4.30 11.84
N SER A 140 0.07 5.18 11.23
CA SER A 140 -0.25 5.14 9.79
C SER A 140 0.87 5.68 8.90
N THR A 141 1.86 6.34 9.49
CA THR A 141 3.09 6.78 8.82
C THR A 141 4.28 5.93 9.25
N SER A 142 5.29 5.86 8.40
CA SER A 142 6.50 5.10 8.68
C SER A 142 7.17 5.56 9.97
N VAL A 143 7.46 4.59 10.85
CA VAL A 143 8.32 4.73 12.03
C VAL A 143 9.58 3.88 11.91
N LEU A 144 9.94 3.51 10.68
CA LEU A 144 11.23 2.89 10.41
C LEU A 144 12.36 3.83 10.84
N THR A 145 13.38 3.29 11.49
CA THR A 145 14.61 4.05 11.72
C THR A 145 15.25 4.43 10.38
N PRO A 146 16.13 5.45 10.32
CA PRO A 146 16.79 5.83 9.06
C PRO A 146 17.50 4.66 8.35
N GLU A 147 18.09 3.73 9.12
CA GLU A 147 18.78 2.55 8.58
C GLU A 147 17.81 1.48 8.06
N GLU A 148 16.70 1.24 8.76
CA GLU A 148 15.62 0.35 8.30
C GLU A 148 14.97 0.91 7.02
N SER A 149 14.65 2.21 7.00
CA SER A 149 14.08 2.91 5.84
C SER A 149 15.05 2.85 4.64
N TRP A 150 16.35 3.08 4.86
CA TRP A 150 17.35 2.92 3.80
C TRP A 150 17.38 1.51 3.22
N ARG A 151 17.45 0.46 4.07
CA ARG A 151 17.43 -0.95 3.62
C ARG A 151 16.16 -1.25 2.83
N PHE A 152 15.01 -0.82 3.34
CA PHE A 152 13.70 -1.00 2.70
C PHE A 152 13.63 -0.33 1.33
N ARG A 153 13.85 0.99 1.26
CA ARG A 153 13.76 1.76 0.00
C ARG A 153 14.75 1.26 -1.05
N ARG A 154 15.99 0.96 -0.63
CA ARG A 154 17.02 0.40 -1.51
C ARG A 154 16.58 -0.91 -2.14
N ALA A 155 16.05 -1.83 -1.33
CA ALA A 155 15.53 -3.12 -1.79
C ALA A 155 14.30 -2.93 -2.70
N ALA A 156 13.36 -2.06 -2.30
CA ALA A 156 12.13 -1.83 -3.01
C ALA A 156 12.36 -1.17 -4.39
N TYR A 157 13.25 -0.17 -4.53
CA TYR A 157 13.61 0.38 -5.85
C TYR A 157 14.23 -0.66 -6.79
N ARG A 158 15.01 -1.60 -6.25
CA ARG A 158 15.56 -2.71 -7.05
C ARG A 158 14.49 -3.72 -7.46
N ILE A 159 13.48 -3.94 -6.62
CA ILE A 159 12.29 -4.72 -6.99
C ILE A 159 11.47 -3.98 -8.06
N MET A 160 11.24 -2.66 -7.93
CA MET A 160 10.58 -1.87 -8.97
C MET A 160 11.31 -2.00 -10.32
N LEU A 161 12.64 -1.88 -10.31
CA LEU A 161 13.46 -2.07 -11.50
C LEU A 161 13.34 -3.48 -12.06
N TYR A 162 13.38 -4.51 -11.21
CA TYR A 162 13.18 -5.89 -11.62
C TYR A 162 11.82 -6.11 -12.29
N CYS A 163 10.74 -5.57 -11.72
CA CYS A 163 9.40 -5.65 -12.31
C CYS A 163 9.33 -4.91 -13.64
N ASN A 164 10.00 -3.76 -13.78
CA ASN A 164 10.06 -3.04 -15.06
C ASN A 164 10.93 -3.73 -16.13
N ILE A 165 11.91 -4.52 -15.73
CA ILE A 165 12.68 -5.38 -16.65
C ILE A 165 11.81 -6.56 -17.13
N PHE A 166 11.02 -7.14 -16.23
CA PHE A 166 10.20 -8.32 -16.49
C PHE A 166 8.70 -8.06 -16.23
N PRO A 167 8.07 -7.10 -16.93
CA PRO A 167 6.71 -6.68 -16.59
C PRO A 167 5.69 -7.75 -16.94
N GLY A 168 4.62 -7.84 -16.16
CA GLY A 168 3.49 -8.74 -16.42
C GLY A 168 2.73 -8.42 -17.71
N THR A 169 2.76 -7.17 -18.14
CA THR A 169 2.07 -6.69 -19.33
C THR A 169 2.91 -6.77 -20.61
N ARG A 170 4.04 -7.51 -20.59
CA ARG A 170 4.96 -7.54 -21.74
C ARG A 170 4.40 -8.28 -22.95
N TYR A 171 3.72 -9.39 -22.70
CA TYR A 171 3.29 -10.31 -23.75
C TYR A 171 1.79 -10.15 -23.95
N SER A 172 1.37 -9.97 -25.21
CA SER A 172 -0.03 -10.12 -25.53
C SER A 172 -0.47 -11.57 -25.32
N LEU A 173 -1.77 -11.79 -25.25
CA LEU A 173 -2.34 -13.14 -25.19
C LEU A 173 -1.87 -14.06 -26.30
N ASP A 174 -1.90 -13.55 -27.53
CA ASP A 174 -1.52 -14.31 -28.71
C ASP A 174 -0.05 -14.70 -28.63
N GLU A 175 0.81 -13.79 -28.16
CA GLU A 175 2.23 -14.08 -27.93
C GLU A 175 2.42 -15.13 -26.83
N LEU A 176 1.67 -15.05 -25.73
CA LEU A 176 1.74 -16.02 -24.62
C LEU A 176 1.35 -17.44 -25.06
N ALA A 177 0.34 -17.57 -25.92
CA ALA A 177 -0.08 -18.86 -26.46
C ALA A 177 0.99 -19.51 -27.35
N ASP A 178 1.75 -18.68 -28.08
CA ASP A 178 2.82 -19.11 -28.98
C ASP A 178 4.20 -19.23 -28.30
N LEU A 179 4.33 -18.77 -27.04
CA LEU A 179 5.59 -18.84 -26.32
C LEU A 179 6.04 -20.28 -26.13
N ARG A 180 7.20 -20.59 -26.71
CA ARG A 180 7.78 -21.92 -26.59
C ARG A 180 8.32 -22.11 -25.17
N LYS A 181 8.24 -23.34 -24.65
CA LYS A 181 8.86 -23.72 -23.36
C LYS A 181 10.34 -23.29 -23.23
N ALA A 182 11.06 -23.19 -24.35
CA ALA A 182 12.44 -22.71 -24.39
C ALA A 182 12.57 -21.21 -24.08
N GLU A 183 11.64 -20.38 -24.55
CA GLU A 183 11.62 -18.93 -24.29
C GLU A 183 11.24 -18.64 -22.84
N VAL A 184 10.25 -19.34 -22.28
CA VAL A 184 9.92 -19.24 -20.86
C VAL A 184 11.13 -19.56 -19.97
N LYS A 185 11.84 -20.66 -20.28
CA LYS A 185 13.10 -21.00 -19.58
C LYS A 185 14.19 -19.93 -19.78
N LYS A 186 14.27 -19.29 -20.96
CA LYS A 186 15.20 -18.17 -21.21
C LYS A 186 14.89 -17.00 -20.28
N ILE A 187 13.61 -16.60 -20.16
CA ILE A 187 13.16 -15.51 -19.30
C ILE A 187 13.43 -15.82 -17.82
N GLN A 188 13.11 -17.03 -17.35
CA GLN A 188 13.39 -17.46 -15.97
C GLN A 188 14.90 -17.42 -15.63
N ARG A 189 15.76 -17.81 -16.60
CA ARG A 189 17.22 -17.69 -16.46
C ARG A 189 17.66 -16.22 -16.40
N GLN A 190 17.08 -15.35 -17.22
CA GLN A 190 17.38 -13.92 -17.19
C GLN A 190 16.99 -13.29 -15.85
N ARG A 191 15.79 -13.59 -15.33
CA ARG A 191 15.33 -13.17 -13.99
C ARG A 191 16.32 -13.56 -12.90
N THR A 192 16.69 -14.84 -12.88
CA THR A 192 17.70 -15.38 -11.94
C THR A 192 19.03 -14.63 -12.06
N ALA A 193 19.49 -14.40 -13.28
CA ALA A 193 20.78 -13.79 -13.52
C ALA A 193 20.82 -12.29 -13.15
N VAL A 194 19.71 -11.56 -13.27
CA VAL A 194 19.57 -10.18 -12.76
C VAL A 194 19.68 -10.18 -11.24
N LEU A 195 18.94 -11.04 -10.54
CA LEU A 195 19.02 -11.13 -9.07
C LEU A 195 20.41 -11.58 -8.60
N ASN A 196 21.09 -12.44 -9.35
CA ASN A 196 22.42 -12.93 -9.00
C ASN A 196 23.51 -11.84 -9.02
N LYS A 197 23.22 -10.62 -9.48
CA LYS A 197 24.17 -9.50 -9.43
C LYS A 197 24.26 -8.84 -8.05
N TYR A 198 23.23 -8.97 -7.21
CA TYR A 198 23.21 -8.32 -5.90
C TYR A 198 23.94 -9.14 -4.83
N PRO A 199 24.70 -8.53 -3.91
CA PRO A 199 25.24 -9.20 -2.73
C PRO A 199 24.18 -9.99 -1.93
N THR A 200 24.61 -11.02 -1.20
CA THR A 200 23.68 -11.94 -0.50
C THR A 200 22.82 -11.25 0.55
N ASP A 201 23.40 -10.36 1.34
CA ASP A 201 22.69 -9.53 2.33
C ASP A 201 21.64 -8.63 1.69
N GLU A 202 21.99 -7.97 0.58
CA GLU A 202 21.07 -7.12 -0.17
C GLU A 202 19.95 -7.93 -0.85
N LEU A 203 20.27 -9.15 -1.29
CA LEU A 203 19.29 -10.05 -1.86
C LEU A 203 18.28 -10.55 -0.82
N LEU A 204 18.70 -10.75 0.44
CA LEU A 204 17.80 -11.05 1.55
C LEU A 204 16.85 -9.89 1.86
N GLN A 205 17.33 -8.64 1.73
CA GLN A 205 16.48 -7.45 1.87
C GLN A 205 15.45 -7.35 0.73
N MET A 206 15.87 -7.61 -0.52
CA MET A 206 14.96 -7.70 -1.66
C MET A 206 13.90 -8.81 -1.48
N TYR A 207 14.32 -9.98 -0.99
CA TYR A 207 13.42 -11.08 -0.66
C TYR A 207 12.39 -10.66 0.39
N ALA A 208 12.81 -9.96 1.45
CA ALA A 208 11.90 -9.47 2.47
C ALA A 208 10.82 -8.52 1.92
N VAL A 209 11.19 -7.61 1.01
CA VAL A 209 10.21 -6.73 0.33
C VAL A 209 9.26 -7.54 -0.54
N ALA A 210 9.75 -8.55 -1.29
CA ALA A 210 8.90 -9.41 -2.11
C ALA A 210 7.92 -10.24 -1.27
N CYS A 211 8.36 -10.82 -0.15
CA CYS A 211 7.48 -11.52 0.80
C CYS A 211 6.44 -10.59 1.40
N PHE A 212 6.83 -9.36 1.76
CA PHE A 212 5.89 -8.35 2.24
C PHE A 212 4.84 -8.00 1.19
N MET A 213 5.23 -7.73 -0.06
CA MET A 213 4.32 -7.44 -1.16
C MET A 213 3.31 -8.58 -1.35
N ARG A 214 3.78 -9.84 -1.31
CA ARG A 214 2.92 -11.03 -1.34
C ARG A 214 1.92 -11.02 -0.19
N GLY A 215 2.39 -10.82 1.04
CA GLY A 215 1.53 -10.79 2.23
C GLY A 215 0.49 -9.66 2.21
N VAL A 216 0.81 -8.51 1.62
CA VAL A 216 -0.15 -7.41 1.39
C VAL A 216 -1.26 -7.86 0.45
N LEU A 217 -0.90 -8.49 -0.67
CA LEU A 217 -1.87 -9.00 -1.64
C LEU A 217 -2.75 -10.08 -1.02
N GLU A 218 -2.17 -11.07 -0.33
CA GLU A 218 -2.91 -12.13 0.38
C GLU A 218 -3.85 -11.59 1.45
N ALA A 219 -3.50 -10.47 2.10
CA ALA A 219 -4.34 -9.84 3.11
C ALA A 219 -5.59 -9.15 2.52
N ILE A 220 -5.51 -8.66 1.27
CA ILE A 220 -6.64 -8.03 0.58
C ILE A 220 -7.71 -9.08 0.27
N ASP A 221 -7.32 -10.26 -0.22
CA ASP A 221 -8.23 -11.36 -0.51
C ASP A 221 -7.85 -12.66 0.22
N LYS A 222 -8.30 -12.77 1.46
CA LYS A 222 -8.12 -13.97 2.29
C LYS A 222 -8.84 -15.23 1.76
N LYS A 223 -9.65 -15.14 0.69
CA LYS A 223 -10.60 -16.21 0.35
C LYS A 223 -10.53 -16.72 -1.08
N THR A 224 -10.10 -15.92 -2.05
CA THR A 224 -10.26 -16.27 -3.46
C THR A 224 -9.03 -16.11 -4.35
N ALA A 225 -8.04 -15.32 -3.96
CA ALA A 225 -6.80 -15.21 -4.72
C ALA A 225 -6.12 -16.57 -4.84
N ASP A 226 -6.06 -17.09 -6.06
CA ASP A 226 -5.17 -18.20 -6.35
C ASP A 226 -3.72 -17.71 -6.38
N GLU A 227 -2.78 -18.64 -6.24
CA GLU A 227 -1.35 -18.31 -6.23
C GLU A 227 -0.88 -17.70 -7.57
N GLU A 228 -1.60 -17.96 -8.66
CA GLU A 228 -1.29 -17.43 -9.99
C GLU A 228 -1.60 -15.93 -10.06
N GLU A 229 -2.78 -15.52 -9.63
CA GLU A 229 -3.22 -14.13 -9.57
C GLU A 229 -2.25 -13.29 -8.73
N ILE A 230 -1.86 -13.78 -7.56
CA ILE A 230 -0.87 -13.11 -6.71
C ILE A 230 0.46 -12.93 -7.45
N ASN A 231 0.93 -13.96 -8.16
CA ASN A 231 2.18 -13.87 -8.90
C ASN A 231 2.12 -12.88 -10.08
N ILE A 232 0.96 -12.74 -10.73
CA ILE A 232 0.78 -11.74 -11.78
C ILE A 232 0.74 -10.33 -11.17
N LEU A 233 0.01 -10.14 -10.08
CA LEU A 233 -0.04 -8.87 -9.34
C LEU A 233 1.35 -8.46 -8.84
N LEU A 234 2.17 -9.40 -8.36
CA LEU A 234 3.57 -9.13 -7.97
C LEU A 234 4.43 -8.61 -9.13
N ALA A 235 4.11 -8.98 -10.38
CA ALA A 235 4.81 -8.51 -11.57
C ALA A 235 4.53 -7.03 -11.91
N THR A 236 3.48 -6.44 -11.34
CA THR A 236 3.21 -4.98 -11.42
C THR A 236 4.12 -4.18 -10.49
N GLY A 237 4.80 -4.86 -9.56
CA GLY A 237 5.74 -4.25 -8.64
C GLY A 237 5.07 -3.46 -7.52
N PRO A 238 5.87 -2.68 -6.76
CA PRO A 238 5.39 -1.90 -5.62
C PRO A 238 4.21 -0.96 -5.91
N GLU A 239 4.16 -0.36 -7.11
CA GLU A 239 3.08 0.56 -7.48
C GLU A 239 1.72 -0.15 -7.52
N GLY A 240 1.63 -1.30 -8.19
CA GLY A 240 0.38 -2.06 -8.22
C GLY A 240 0.00 -2.64 -6.86
N VAL A 241 0.97 -2.97 -6.00
CA VAL A 241 0.71 -3.41 -4.60
C VAL A 241 0.14 -2.27 -3.76
N VAL A 242 0.69 -1.06 -3.85
CA VAL A 242 0.14 0.14 -3.19
C VAL A 242 -1.28 0.39 -3.69
N HIS A 243 -1.48 0.36 -5.00
CA HIS A 243 -2.79 0.59 -5.60
C HIS A 243 -3.84 -0.46 -5.16
N ALA A 244 -3.46 -1.74 -5.11
CA ALA A 244 -4.33 -2.80 -4.62
C ALA A 244 -4.67 -2.61 -3.12
N TRP A 245 -3.70 -2.19 -2.32
CA TRP A 245 -3.93 -1.91 -0.89
C TRP A 245 -4.89 -0.74 -0.68
N GLU A 246 -4.67 0.38 -1.37
CA GLU A 246 -5.47 1.59 -1.28
C GLU A 246 -6.89 1.40 -1.83
N SER A 247 -7.05 0.62 -2.91
CA SER A 247 -8.36 0.31 -3.48
C SER A 247 -9.07 -0.84 -2.78
N ARG A 248 -8.37 -1.61 -1.94
CA ARG A 248 -8.86 -2.88 -1.33
C ARG A 248 -9.37 -3.86 -2.37
N SER A 249 -8.82 -3.82 -3.58
CA SER A 249 -9.28 -4.60 -4.69
C SER A 249 -8.14 -4.95 -5.63
N TYR A 250 -8.20 -6.15 -6.21
CA TYR A 250 -7.38 -6.47 -7.37
C TYR A 250 -7.93 -5.83 -8.64
N GLU A 251 -9.21 -5.45 -8.66
CA GLU A 251 -9.88 -4.86 -9.85
C GLU A 251 -9.17 -3.61 -10.36
N ALA A 252 -8.58 -2.85 -9.44
CA ALA A 252 -7.84 -1.65 -9.75
C ALA A 252 -6.54 -1.96 -10.54
N VAL A 253 -6.05 -3.20 -10.45
CA VAL A 253 -4.98 -3.76 -11.27
C VAL A 253 -5.55 -4.64 -12.40
N ASP A 254 -6.79 -5.12 -12.25
CA ASP A 254 -7.48 -5.98 -13.21
C ASP A 254 -7.80 -5.27 -14.51
N ASP A 255 -7.96 -3.94 -14.57
CA ASP A 255 -8.02 -3.25 -15.86
C ASP A 255 -6.75 -3.53 -16.71
N GLU A 256 -5.59 -3.78 -16.10
CA GLU A 256 -4.39 -4.27 -16.82
C GLU A 256 -4.43 -5.79 -17.09
N LEU A 257 -5.06 -6.58 -16.21
CA LEU A 257 -5.14 -8.05 -16.33
C LEU A 257 -6.26 -8.53 -17.28
N TYR A 258 -7.32 -7.74 -17.43
CA TYR A 258 -8.48 -7.99 -18.28
C TYR A 258 -8.08 -7.92 -19.76
N TRP A 259 -7.14 -7.05 -20.12
CA TRP A 259 -6.48 -7.05 -21.44
C TRP A 259 -5.66 -8.31 -21.71
N LEU A 260 -5.30 -9.07 -20.67
CA LEU A 260 -4.65 -10.37 -20.82
C LEU A 260 -5.67 -11.51 -21.06
N GLY A 261 -6.98 -11.28 -21.22
CA GLY A 261 -8.04 -12.21 -21.72
C GLY A 261 -7.90 -13.72 -21.43
N VAL A 262 -8.31 -14.13 -20.22
CA VAL A 262 -7.98 -15.41 -19.58
C VAL A 262 -8.54 -16.66 -20.29
N GLU A 263 -7.66 -17.50 -20.86
CA GLU A 263 -7.83 -18.96 -20.85
C GLU A 263 -6.70 -19.56 -19.99
N SER A 264 -7.03 -20.51 -19.10
CA SER A 264 -6.28 -20.85 -17.87
C SER A 264 -4.88 -21.49 -18.05
N ASP A 265 -4.54 -22.02 -19.23
CA ASP A 265 -3.47 -23.02 -19.30
C ASP A 265 -2.08 -22.47 -19.70
N THR A 266 -2.00 -21.32 -20.37
CA THR A 266 -0.73 -20.78 -20.91
C THR A 266 -0.09 -19.67 -20.06
N ARG A 267 -0.90 -18.89 -19.32
CA ARG A 267 -0.43 -17.83 -18.40
C ARG A 267 0.48 -18.36 -17.29
N ASN A 268 0.19 -19.58 -16.84
CA ASN A 268 0.76 -20.20 -15.67
C ASN A 268 2.31 -20.17 -15.68
N VAL A 269 2.95 -20.51 -16.81
CA VAL A 269 4.39 -20.84 -16.80
C VAL A 269 5.32 -19.61 -16.64
N LEU A 270 4.88 -18.41 -17.04
CA LEU A 270 5.71 -17.21 -16.93
C LEU A 270 5.64 -16.55 -15.55
N TYR A 271 4.53 -16.72 -14.84
CA TYR A 271 4.31 -16.06 -13.55
C TYR A 271 4.48 -16.98 -12.36
N ILE A 272 4.37 -18.31 -12.52
CA ILE A 272 4.65 -19.26 -11.42
C ILE A 272 5.94 -18.88 -10.69
N GLY A 273 5.79 -18.59 -9.40
CA GLY A 273 6.88 -18.23 -8.51
C GLY A 273 7.70 -17.05 -9.04
N TYR A 274 7.01 -15.98 -9.46
CA TYR A 274 7.58 -14.80 -10.12
C TYR A 274 8.85 -14.29 -9.41
N PHE A 275 8.83 -14.25 -8.08
CA PHE A 275 9.98 -14.01 -7.23
C PHE A 275 10.61 -15.29 -6.66
N ASP A 276 9.80 -16.26 -6.21
CA ASP A 276 10.30 -17.41 -5.45
C ASP A 276 11.27 -18.29 -6.25
N VAL A 277 10.97 -18.55 -7.52
CA VAL A 277 11.82 -19.35 -8.41
C VAL A 277 13.19 -18.69 -8.62
N PRO A 278 13.30 -17.42 -9.07
CA PRO A 278 14.60 -16.81 -9.28
C PRO A 278 15.39 -16.61 -7.98
N PHE A 279 14.77 -16.29 -6.84
CA PHE A 279 15.48 -16.26 -5.55
C PHE A 279 16.06 -17.65 -5.20
N THR A 280 15.24 -18.70 -5.27
CA THR A 280 15.66 -20.09 -5.00
C THR A 280 16.81 -20.53 -5.88
N ASN A 281 16.77 -20.19 -7.17
CA ASN A 281 17.85 -20.49 -8.11
C ASN A 281 19.14 -19.77 -7.72
N VAL A 282 19.08 -18.51 -7.28
CA VAL A 282 20.28 -17.77 -6.82
C VAL A 282 20.85 -18.39 -5.54
N TRP A 283 20.03 -18.72 -4.55
CA TRP A 283 20.49 -19.38 -3.31
C TRP A 283 21.20 -20.69 -3.62
N THR A 284 20.60 -21.51 -4.48
CA THR A 284 21.16 -22.79 -4.94
C THR A 284 22.49 -22.58 -5.66
N ALA A 285 22.55 -21.65 -6.61
CA ALA A 285 23.77 -21.36 -7.38
C ALA A 285 24.92 -20.88 -6.47
N ARG A 286 24.61 -20.09 -5.44
CA ARG A 286 25.59 -19.58 -4.47
C ARG A 286 25.94 -20.57 -3.37
N LYS A 287 25.23 -21.71 -3.28
CA LYS A 287 25.31 -22.65 -2.14
C LYS A 287 25.05 -21.96 -0.80
N VAL A 288 24.19 -20.95 -0.79
CA VAL A 288 23.74 -20.25 0.42
C VAL A 288 22.43 -20.87 0.86
N LYS A 289 22.26 -21.06 2.17
CA LYS A 289 20.99 -21.56 2.70
C LYS A 289 19.90 -20.50 2.47
N PRO A 290 18.74 -20.87 1.90
CA PRO A 290 17.62 -19.95 1.86
C PRO A 290 17.21 -19.54 3.30
N PRO A 291 16.46 -18.43 3.45
CA PRO A 291 15.76 -18.14 4.69
C PRO A 291 15.04 -19.40 5.20
N LYS A 292 15.10 -19.64 6.52
CA LYS A 292 14.48 -20.85 7.09
C LYS A 292 12.96 -20.74 6.96
N ASP A 293 12.30 -21.86 6.69
CA ASP A 293 10.83 -21.92 6.71
C ASP A 293 10.30 -21.42 8.06
N GLY A 294 9.33 -20.51 8.01
CA GLY A 294 8.72 -19.87 9.19
C GLY A 294 9.55 -18.75 9.82
N GLU A 295 10.76 -18.48 9.34
CA GLU A 295 11.53 -17.31 9.80
C GLU A 295 10.98 -16.04 9.16
N PRO A 296 10.58 -15.03 9.96
CA PRO A 296 9.96 -13.84 9.40
C PRO A 296 10.98 -13.07 8.55
N ALA A 297 10.65 -12.83 7.28
CA ALA A 297 11.53 -12.13 6.36
C ALA A 297 11.81 -10.68 6.81
N THR A 298 10.97 -10.11 7.67
CA THR A 298 11.12 -8.77 8.23
C THR A 298 12.46 -8.56 8.92
N LYS A 299 13.08 -9.58 9.53
CA LYS A 299 14.38 -9.46 10.22
C LYS A 299 15.54 -8.99 9.30
N TYR A 300 15.38 -9.08 7.99
CA TYR A 300 16.39 -8.63 7.03
C TYR A 300 16.33 -7.11 6.82
N ILE A 301 15.21 -6.48 7.19
CA ILE A 301 14.98 -5.04 7.10
C ILE A 301 14.91 -4.40 8.49
N LEU A 302 14.16 -5.00 9.42
CA LEU A 302 13.86 -4.48 10.75
C LEU A 302 14.88 -4.95 11.79
N ASP A 303 15.29 -4.03 12.65
CA ASP A 303 16.12 -4.32 13.82
C ASP A 303 15.27 -4.62 15.05
N THR A 304 14.11 -3.96 15.14
CA THR A 304 13.14 -4.13 16.24
C THR A 304 11.72 -4.10 15.71
N ILE A 305 10.79 -4.72 16.43
CA ILE A 305 9.35 -4.68 16.13
C ILE A 305 8.64 -4.13 17.37
N VAL A 306 7.86 -3.06 17.20
CA VAL A 306 7.12 -2.41 18.27
C VAL A 306 5.81 -3.15 18.47
N GLY A 307 5.59 -3.61 19.70
CA GLY A 307 4.36 -4.29 20.07
C GLY A 307 4.21 -5.71 19.50
N ALA A 308 5.33 -6.41 19.24
CA ALA A 308 5.31 -7.80 18.78
C ALA A 308 4.62 -8.76 19.77
N ASP A 309 4.74 -8.48 21.07
CA ASP A 309 4.19 -9.27 22.16
C ASP A 309 2.90 -8.68 22.75
N ASP A 310 2.33 -7.67 22.10
CA ASP A 310 1.14 -7.01 22.62
C ASP A 310 -0.07 -7.95 22.65
N THR A 311 -0.94 -7.70 23.63
CA THR A 311 -2.17 -8.46 23.84
C THR A 311 -3.40 -7.60 23.55
N CYS A 312 -4.52 -8.27 23.27
CA CYS A 312 -5.81 -7.62 23.14
C CYS A 312 -6.24 -7.02 24.49
N SER A 313 -6.54 -5.72 24.52
CA SER A 313 -6.92 -4.97 25.73
C SER A 313 -8.20 -5.47 26.43
N GLN A 314 -8.91 -6.42 25.83
CA GLN A 314 -10.22 -6.90 26.28
C GLN A 314 -10.26 -8.38 26.65
N CYS A 315 -9.33 -9.18 26.13
CA CYS A 315 -9.30 -10.61 26.42
C CYS A 315 -7.91 -11.15 26.69
N ASP A 316 -6.91 -10.27 26.74
CA ASP A 316 -5.49 -10.56 26.96
C ASP A 316 -4.87 -11.57 25.98
N ALA A 317 -5.59 -11.91 24.91
CA ALA A 317 -5.09 -12.83 23.89
C ALA A 317 -3.89 -12.19 23.18
N PRO A 318 -2.76 -12.91 23.03
CA PRO A 318 -1.62 -12.42 22.28
C PRO A 318 -2.04 -12.19 20.82
N GLY A 319 -1.60 -11.06 20.26
CA GLY A 319 -1.89 -10.74 18.87
C GLY A 319 -0.80 -9.91 18.17
N GLY A 320 0.06 -9.23 18.93
CA GLY A 320 1.18 -8.48 18.36
C GLY A 320 0.74 -7.49 17.29
N LEU A 321 1.33 -7.59 16.09
CA LEU A 321 1.01 -6.76 14.93
C LEU A 321 -0.35 -7.04 14.27
N GLU A 322 -1.01 -8.15 14.63
CA GLU A 322 -2.34 -8.51 14.12
C GLU A 322 -3.47 -7.91 14.97
N LEU A 323 -3.15 -7.24 16.07
CA LEU A 323 -4.14 -6.47 16.80
C LEU A 323 -4.58 -5.24 15.97
N LEU A 324 -5.82 -4.86 16.17
CA LEU A 324 -6.47 -3.76 15.49
C LEU A 324 -6.47 -2.51 16.39
N THR A 325 -6.07 -1.39 15.82
CA THR A 325 -5.95 -0.06 16.43
C THR A 325 -6.63 0.95 15.52
N GLU A 326 -6.88 2.16 16.01
CA GLU A 326 -7.43 3.25 15.19
C GLU A 326 -6.64 3.46 13.89
N ALA A 327 -5.31 3.36 13.93
CA ALA A 327 -4.44 3.52 12.76
C ALA A 327 -4.63 2.43 11.70
N ASN A 328 -5.15 1.25 12.06
CA ASN A 328 -5.18 0.09 11.17
C ASN A 328 -6.55 -0.58 11.02
N TRP A 329 -7.62 0.00 11.57
CA TRP A 329 -8.99 -0.55 11.47
C TRP A 329 -9.45 -0.81 10.04
N HIS A 330 -8.94 -0.06 9.08
CA HIS A 330 -9.17 -0.31 7.66
C HIS A 330 -8.74 -1.72 7.21
N ARG A 331 -7.88 -2.43 7.94
CA ARG A 331 -7.46 -3.85 7.70
C ARG A 331 -8.58 -4.86 7.96
N LEU A 332 -9.64 -4.46 8.64
CA LEU A 332 -10.75 -5.34 8.94
C LEU A 332 -11.51 -5.67 7.65
N ASN A 333 -11.38 -6.90 7.15
CA ASN A 333 -12.08 -7.34 5.93
C ASN A 333 -13.50 -7.79 6.27
N VAL A 334 -14.42 -6.82 6.33
CA VAL A 334 -15.79 -7.05 6.78
C VAL A 334 -16.79 -6.30 5.92
N GLU A 335 -17.95 -6.92 5.75
CA GLU A 335 -19.09 -6.29 5.10
C GLU A 335 -19.96 -5.64 6.19
N PRO A 336 -20.14 -4.31 6.21
CA PRO A 336 -20.82 -3.62 7.30
C PRO A 336 -22.20 -4.18 7.64
N THR A 337 -22.92 -4.70 6.64
CA THR A 337 -24.25 -5.32 6.78
C THR A 337 -24.24 -6.54 7.71
N LYS A 338 -23.10 -7.24 7.84
CA LYS A 338 -22.95 -8.42 8.71
C LYS A 338 -23.03 -8.05 10.19
N PHE A 339 -22.69 -6.82 10.54
CA PHE A 339 -22.78 -6.30 11.91
C PHE A 339 -24.17 -5.83 12.31
N LEU A 340 -25.15 -5.85 11.40
CA LEU A 340 -26.53 -5.56 11.77
C LEU A 340 -27.07 -6.64 12.73
N LYS A 341 -27.39 -6.20 13.95
CA LYS A 341 -27.79 -7.07 15.06
C LYS A 341 -29.09 -7.84 14.79
N GLY A 342 -29.14 -9.08 15.24
CA GLY A 342 -30.38 -9.88 15.28
C GLY A 342 -31.02 -10.13 13.91
N GLN A 343 -32.28 -9.71 13.77
CA GLN A 343 -33.09 -9.85 12.54
C GLN A 343 -32.90 -8.67 11.57
N LEU A 344 -32.16 -7.62 11.94
CA LEU A 344 -31.95 -6.45 11.08
C LEU A 344 -31.26 -6.83 9.76
N LYS A 345 -30.21 -7.66 9.83
CA LYS A 345 -29.51 -8.20 8.65
C LYS A 345 -30.36 -9.06 7.71
N LYS A 346 -31.55 -9.48 8.15
CA LYS A 346 -32.49 -10.26 7.36
C LYS A 346 -33.64 -9.43 6.77
N SER A 347 -33.75 -8.16 7.14
CA SER A 347 -34.78 -7.26 6.58
C SER A 347 -34.26 -6.60 5.30
N PRO A 348 -34.85 -6.88 4.12
CA PRO A 348 -34.43 -6.26 2.86
C PRO A 348 -34.51 -4.73 2.89
N THR A 349 -35.50 -4.18 3.61
CA THR A 349 -35.69 -2.73 3.72
C THR A 349 -34.61 -2.07 4.57
N VAL A 350 -34.27 -2.65 5.73
CA VAL A 350 -33.20 -2.11 6.59
C VAL A 350 -31.85 -2.27 5.92
N THR A 351 -31.56 -3.47 5.38
CA THR A 351 -30.29 -3.77 4.71
C THR A 351 -30.09 -2.89 3.48
N ALA A 352 -31.08 -2.71 2.59
CA ALA A 352 -30.92 -1.82 1.44
C ALA A 352 -30.62 -0.36 1.84
N SER A 353 -31.33 0.16 2.85
CA SER A 353 -31.07 1.52 3.36
C SER A 353 -29.70 1.64 4.04
N PHE A 354 -29.29 0.60 4.78
CA PHE A 354 -28.00 0.56 5.46
C PHE A 354 -26.85 0.44 4.45
N SER A 355 -26.95 -0.47 3.49
CA SER A 355 -26.01 -0.61 2.38
C SER A 355 -25.87 0.67 1.58
N ALA A 356 -26.97 1.41 1.35
CA ALA A 356 -26.87 2.72 0.71
C ALA A 356 -26.08 3.74 1.58
N ALA A 357 -26.28 3.71 2.90
CA ALA A 357 -25.54 4.55 3.83
C ALA A 357 -24.05 4.15 3.92
N THR A 358 -23.72 2.87 3.80
CA THR A 358 -22.34 2.35 3.95
C THR A 358 -21.67 1.99 2.63
N LYS A 359 -22.27 2.33 1.48
CA LYS A 359 -21.74 1.96 0.14
C LYS A 359 -20.33 2.50 -0.09
N HIS A 360 -20.03 3.64 0.51
CA HIS A 360 -18.76 4.32 0.38
C HIS A 360 -17.63 3.56 1.11
N LEU A 361 -17.94 2.88 2.22
CA LEU A 361 -17.00 2.08 3.03
C LEU A 361 -16.34 0.89 2.32
N HIS A 362 -16.75 0.57 1.09
CA HIS A 362 -15.99 -0.35 0.24
C HIS A 362 -14.64 0.24 -0.18
N LYS A 363 -14.44 1.55 -0.03
CA LYS A 363 -13.15 2.22 -0.16
C LYS A 363 -12.34 2.10 1.13
N SER A 364 -11.03 1.91 1.00
CA SER A 364 -10.16 1.52 2.11
C SER A 364 -10.03 2.59 3.21
N ASP A 365 -10.09 3.86 2.85
CA ASP A 365 -9.81 4.99 3.72
C ASP A 365 -11.00 5.39 4.62
N GLU A 366 -12.22 4.99 4.25
CA GLU A 366 -13.44 5.40 4.97
C GLU A 366 -13.86 4.41 6.08
N LEU A 367 -13.35 3.17 6.07
CA LEU A 367 -13.72 2.17 7.09
C LEU A 367 -13.21 2.53 8.49
N GLY A 368 -11.99 3.04 8.62
CA GLY A 368 -11.42 3.48 9.90
C GLY A 368 -12.23 4.62 10.54
N PRO A 369 -12.47 5.73 9.83
CA PRO A 369 -13.35 6.80 10.29
C PRO A 369 -14.75 6.32 10.67
N TRP A 370 -15.36 5.39 9.92
CA TRP A 370 -16.66 4.83 10.29
C TRP A 370 -16.61 4.05 11.61
N ILE A 371 -15.58 3.22 11.84
CA ILE A 371 -15.42 2.51 13.12
C ILE A 371 -15.26 3.52 14.26
N ALA A 372 -14.52 4.61 14.05
CA ALA A 372 -14.42 5.71 15.02
C ALA A 372 -15.79 6.31 15.36
N GLU A 373 -16.63 6.59 14.36
CA GLU A 373 -18.00 7.08 14.60
C GLU A 373 -18.86 6.07 15.40
N VAL A 374 -18.66 4.76 15.19
CA VAL A 374 -19.34 3.72 15.97
C VAL A 374 -18.87 3.73 17.43
N PHE A 375 -17.58 4.00 17.70
CA PHE A 375 -17.08 4.24 19.05
C PHE A 375 -17.68 5.48 19.69
N ASP A 376 -17.82 6.57 18.95
CA ASP A 376 -18.36 7.83 19.46
C ASP A 376 -19.88 7.73 19.76
N ALA A 377 -20.61 6.91 18.99
CA ALA A 377 -22.03 6.65 19.18
C ALA A 377 -22.35 5.53 20.20
N LYS A 378 -21.34 4.87 20.78
CA LYS A 378 -21.55 3.68 21.63
C LYS A 378 -22.43 4.00 22.85
N GLN A 379 -23.25 3.05 23.27
CA GLN A 379 -24.06 3.22 24.48
C GLN A 379 -23.21 3.14 25.75
N THR A 380 -23.27 4.19 26.58
CA THR A 380 -22.67 4.24 27.93
C THR A 380 -23.69 4.77 28.95
N PRO A 381 -23.71 4.26 30.21
CA PRO A 381 -22.87 3.19 30.77
C PRO A 381 -23.38 1.78 30.41
N GLY A 382 -22.51 0.77 30.41
CA GLY A 382 -22.92 -0.60 30.10
C GLY A 382 -21.77 -1.60 29.90
N ALA A 383 -22.03 -2.64 29.11
CA ALA A 383 -21.07 -3.73 28.83
C ALA A 383 -19.80 -3.30 28.05
N TRP A 384 -19.76 -2.05 27.60
CA TRP A 384 -18.69 -1.46 26.80
C TRP A 384 -17.99 -0.32 27.55
N ASP A 385 -18.21 -0.23 28.87
CA ASP A 385 -17.47 0.69 29.73
C ASP A 385 -15.97 0.34 29.71
N GLY A 386 -15.12 1.36 29.65
CA GLY A 386 -13.66 1.20 29.50
C GLY A 386 -13.14 0.78 28.12
N TRP A 387 -14.00 0.66 27.09
CA TRP A 387 -13.52 0.52 25.70
C TRP A 387 -13.14 1.88 25.15
N GLU A 388 -11.88 2.08 24.78
CA GLU A 388 -11.38 3.34 24.21
C GLU A 388 -10.85 3.15 22.78
N ARG A 389 -10.81 4.22 21.97
CA ARG A 389 -10.43 4.15 20.56
C ARG A 389 -8.95 3.84 20.35
N ASP A 390 -8.12 4.35 21.24
CA ASP A 390 -6.66 4.23 21.26
C ASP A 390 -6.16 2.87 21.80
N MET A 391 -7.06 2.03 22.30
CA MET A 391 -6.73 0.66 22.71
C MET A 391 -6.55 -0.29 21.50
N SER A 392 -5.81 -1.38 21.73
CA SER A 392 -5.64 -2.45 20.74
C SER A 392 -6.57 -3.63 20.98
N TYR A 393 -7.23 -4.10 19.93
CA TYR A 393 -8.26 -5.15 19.98
C TYR A 393 -7.95 -6.28 19.00
N CYS A 394 -8.12 -7.54 19.40
CA CYS A 394 -8.13 -8.62 18.40
C CYS A 394 -9.39 -8.56 17.53
N GLU A 395 -9.32 -9.12 16.31
CA GLU A 395 -10.42 -9.12 15.33
C GLU A 395 -11.75 -9.60 15.94
N ARG A 396 -11.71 -10.65 16.77
CA ARG A 396 -12.89 -11.20 17.45
C ARG A 396 -13.54 -10.19 18.40
N CYS A 397 -12.75 -9.49 19.21
CA CYS A 397 -13.25 -8.52 20.17
C CYS A 397 -13.84 -7.30 19.46
N LEU A 398 -13.15 -6.74 18.46
CA LEU A 398 -13.64 -5.61 17.70
C LEU A 398 -14.91 -5.97 16.91
N THR A 399 -14.96 -7.15 16.28
CA THR A 399 -16.16 -7.64 15.57
C THR A 399 -17.35 -7.72 16.51
N LYS A 400 -17.19 -8.29 17.72
CA LYS A 400 -18.27 -8.35 18.71
C LYS A 400 -18.75 -6.96 19.12
N PHE A 401 -17.83 -6.01 19.28
CA PHE A 401 -18.16 -4.61 19.55
C PHE A 401 -19.02 -4.02 18.41
N LEU A 402 -18.60 -4.19 17.16
CA LEU A 402 -19.34 -3.71 16.00
C LEU A 402 -20.74 -4.34 15.89
N GLU A 403 -20.87 -5.66 16.09
CA GLU A 403 -22.18 -6.34 16.10
C GLU A 403 -23.16 -5.75 17.14
N ASP A 404 -22.62 -5.27 18.25
CA ASP A 404 -23.42 -4.74 19.35
C ASP A 404 -23.71 -3.24 19.25
N GLN A 405 -22.87 -2.47 18.56
CA GLN A 405 -22.96 -1.00 18.51
C GLN A 405 -23.35 -0.40 17.16
N VAL A 406 -23.15 -1.09 16.03
CA VAL A 406 -23.44 -0.53 14.69
C VAL A 406 -24.90 -0.08 14.52
N TRP A 407 -25.86 -0.77 15.14
CA TRP A 407 -27.27 -0.36 15.08
C TRP A 407 -27.55 0.96 15.83
N VAL A 408 -26.74 1.29 16.84
CA VAL A 408 -26.84 2.54 17.61
C VAL A 408 -26.33 3.69 16.74
N TRP A 409 -25.12 3.55 16.20
CA TRP A 409 -24.59 4.49 15.22
C TRP A 409 -25.57 4.72 14.07
N TYR A 410 -26.16 3.65 13.53
CA TYR A 410 -27.09 3.79 12.40
C TYR A 410 -28.40 4.50 12.77
N LEU A 411 -28.89 4.33 14.00
CA LEU A 411 -30.02 5.12 14.51
C LEU A 411 -29.66 6.61 14.52
N ASP A 412 -28.52 6.95 15.11
CA ASP A 412 -28.06 8.34 15.24
C ASP A 412 -27.82 8.97 13.87
N TYR A 413 -27.15 8.26 12.96
CA TYR A 413 -26.93 8.67 11.57
C TYR A 413 -28.26 9.03 10.89
N ARG A 414 -29.28 8.17 11.02
CA ARG A 414 -30.59 8.43 10.40
C ARG A 414 -31.27 9.65 11.02
N VAL A 415 -31.22 9.80 12.34
CA VAL A 415 -31.78 10.95 13.05
C VAL A 415 -31.12 12.25 12.60
N GLN A 416 -29.79 12.28 12.47
CA GLN A 416 -29.05 13.43 11.95
C GLN A 416 -29.41 13.78 10.51
N LYS A 417 -29.82 12.80 9.69
CA LYS A 417 -30.36 13.00 8.34
C LYS A 417 -31.85 13.37 8.31
N GLY A 418 -32.45 13.69 9.47
CA GLY A 418 -33.83 14.15 9.59
C GLY A 418 -34.87 13.03 9.69
N TRP A 419 -34.45 11.77 9.86
CA TRP A 419 -35.39 10.69 10.13
C TRP A 419 -35.96 10.81 11.54
N VAL A 420 -37.29 10.82 11.66
CA VAL A 420 -37.99 10.76 12.95
C VAL A 420 -38.33 9.29 13.24
N PRO A 421 -37.71 8.65 14.25
CA PRO A 421 -38.00 7.27 14.57
C PRO A 421 -39.47 7.11 15.01
N PRO A 422 -40.24 6.17 14.43
CA PRO A 422 -41.55 5.82 14.95
C PRO A 422 -41.42 5.11 16.31
N GLU A 423 -42.56 4.76 16.92
CA GLU A 423 -42.57 4.03 18.20
C GLU A 423 -41.72 2.76 18.13
N ASN A 424 -40.89 2.53 19.15
CA ASN A 424 -40.03 1.36 19.26
C ASN A 424 -40.84 0.05 19.21
N CYS A 425 -40.40 -0.88 18.35
CA CYS A 425 -40.90 -2.23 18.36
C CYS A 425 -40.53 -2.89 19.69
N ARG A 426 -41.49 -3.55 20.37
CA ARG A 426 -41.24 -4.25 21.64
C ARG A 426 -40.14 -5.32 21.52
N SER A 427 -40.03 -5.96 20.37
CA SER A 427 -39.00 -6.96 20.07
C SER A 427 -37.70 -6.36 19.53
N GLY A 428 -37.65 -5.04 19.29
CA GLY A 428 -36.48 -4.33 18.78
C GLY A 428 -35.84 -4.98 17.55
N TYR A 429 -34.51 -5.01 17.53
CA TYR A 429 -33.72 -5.69 16.50
C TYR A 429 -33.93 -7.22 16.45
N ASN A 430 -34.62 -7.82 17.42
CA ASN A 430 -34.99 -9.25 17.43
C ASN A 430 -36.38 -9.52 16.83
N CYS A 431 -37.09 -8.51 16.33
CA CYS A 431 -38.42 -8.68 15.76
C CYS A 431 -38.42 -9.59 14.53
N LYS A 432 -39.10 -10.74 14.59
CA LYS A 432 -39.22 -11.65 13.42
C LYS A 432 -40.15 -11.10 12.33
N THR A 433 -41.08 -10.20 12.71
CA THR A 433 -42.04 -9.59 11.78
C THR A 433 -41.38 -8.63 10.80
N ILE A 434 -40.21 -8.07 11.15
CA ILE A 434 -39.42 -7.16 10.28
C ILE A 434 -39.01 -7.83 8.95
N VAL A 435 -38.94 -9.16 8.92
CA VAL A 435 -38.60 -9.95 7.72
C VAL A 435 -39.84 -10.27 6.89
N ARG A 436 -41.03 -10.29 7.52
CA ARG A 436 -42.27 -10.83 6.91
C ARG A 436 -43.29 -9.76 6.51
N SER A 437 -43.27 -8.59 7.15
CA SER A 437 -44.28 -7.54 6.91
C SER A 437 -43.62 -6.19 6.68
N ARG A 438 -43.73 -5.70 5.44
CA ARG A 438 -43.18 -4.40 5.05
C ARG A 438 -43.88 -3.24 5.76
N SER A 439 -45.20 -3.29 6.01
CA SER A 439 -45.88 -2.21 6.76
C SER A 439 -45.39 -2.15 8.20
N HIS A 440 -45.14 -3.29 8.85
CA HIS A 440 -44.59 -3.32 10.20
C HIS A 440 -43.20 -2.66 10.29
N VAL A 441 -42.35 -2.83 9.28
CA VAL A 441 -41.03 -2.17 9.19
C VAL A 441 -41.15 -0.65 9.17
N PHE A 442 -42.18 -0.11 8.53
CA PHE A 442 -42.40 1.33 8.43
C PHE A 442 -43.11 1.92 9.66
N GLU A 443 -43.99 1.14 10.30
CA GLU A 443 -44.79 1.60 11.44
C GLU A 443 -44.05 1.58 12.78
N LYS A 444 -42.95 0.83 12.89
CA LYS A 444 -42.21 0.63 14.15
C LYS A 444 -40.71 0.79 13.97
N ASN A 445 -40.02 1.32 14.98
CA ASN A 445 -38.57 1.39 14.98
C ASN A 445 -37.98 0.06 15.46
N HIS A 446 -37.13 -0.58 14.65
CA HIS A 446 -36.39 -1.81 15.01
C HIS A 446 -34.92 -1.56 15.35
N LEU A 447 -34.41 -0.34 15.15
CA LEU A 447 -33.10 0.10 15.64
C LEU A 447 -33.22 0.45 17.12
N CYS A 448 -33.64 -0.51 17.93
CA CYS A 448 -33.80 -0.37 19.37
C CYS A 448 -33.61 -1.72 20.07
N ALA A 449 -33.23 -1.66 21.35
CA ALA A 449 -33.14 -2.85 22.18
C ALA A 449 -34.54 -3.44 22.47
N PRO A 450 -34.70 -4.78 22.54
CA PRO A 450 -35.95 -5.40 22.97
C PRO A 450 -36.35 -4.95 24.38
N THR A 451 -37.59 -4.52 24.57
CA THR A 451 -38.10 -4.03 25.87
C THR A 451 -38.65 -5.13 26.76
N THR A 452 -39.04 -6.26 26.21
CA THR A 452 -39.40 -7.46 26.97
C THR A 452 -38.27 -8.47 26.89
N LYS A 453 -37.79 -8.96 28.04
CA LYS A 453 -37.00 -10.21 28.08
C LYS A 453 -37.85 -11.26 27.35
N ALA A 454 -37.36 -11.75 26.21
CA ALA A 454 -38.03 -12.84 25.51
C ALA A 454 -38.20 -13.98 26.53
N LYS A 455 -39.46 -14.32 26.85
CA LYS A 455 -39.76 -15.46 27.70
C LYS A 455 -39.38 -16.75 27.00
#